data_AF-E0NKS4-F1
#
_entry.id   AF-E0NKS4-F1
#
_cell.length_a   1.000
_cell.length_b   1.000
_cell.length_c   1.000
_cell.angle_alpha   90.00
_cell.angle_beta   90.00
_cell.angle_gamma   90.00
#
_symmetry.space_group_name_H-M   'P 1'
#
loop_
_entity.id
_entity.type
_entity.pdbx_description
1 polymer ?
#
loop_
_entity_poly.entity_id
_entity_poly.type
_entity_poly.pdbx_seq_one_letter_code
_entity_poly.pdbx_strand_id
1 'polypeptide(L)'
;MNNNLRGLLFHIIVIIATFALSYFINLSEDVRNLIYGNMVFRIIIVILILYMYFLLGKGMTKRRPPIEDILTGNLIIFISLLSIGVAFLGLREKFLEVGPGDSYYRFFMDMFMYPELYILKLIGFYEYLEAIIASAFVPGIIYFLSIKKSRAVIKRKKRIERKRMRINEK
;
A
#
# COMPACT_ATOMS: atom_id res chain seq x y z
N MET A 1 -12.51 3.56 -16.10
CA MET A 1 -11.68 4.22 -15.07
C MET A 1 -10.22 3.87 -15.25
N ASN A 2 -9.35 4.87 -15.29
CA ASN A 2 -7.89 4.72 -15.38
C ASN A 2 -7.35 3.92 -14.17
N ASN A 3 -6.29 3.13 -14.36
CA ASN A 3 -5.64 2.37 -13.30
C ASN A 3 -5.11 3.27 -12.16
N ASN A 4 -4.71 4.52 -12.46
CA ASN A 4 -4.30 5.48 -11.43
C ASN A 4 -5.45 5.85 -10.48
N LEU A 5 -6.63 6.13 -11.03
CA LEU A 5 -7.81 6.46 -10.22
C LEU A 5 -8.33 5.23 -9.46
N ARG A 6 -8.29 4.05 -10.08
CA ARG A 6 -8.58 2.78 -9.37
C ARG A 6 -7.60 2.53 -8.23
N GLY A 7 -6.31 2.75 -8.47
CA GLY A 7 -5.27 2.61 -7.46
C GLY A 7 -5.51 3.53 -6.28
N LEU A 8 -5.85 4.80 -6.54
CA LEU A 8 -6.19 5.77 -5.49
C LEU A 8 -7.42 5.32 -4.68
N LEU A 9 -8.49 4.86 -5.33
CA LEU A 9 -9.67 4.35 -4.63
C LEU A 9 -9.35 3.11 -3.79
N PHE A 10 -8.55 2.18 -4.32
CA PHE A 10 -8.08 1.02 -3.57
C PHE A 10 -7.19 1.43 -2.39
N HIS A 11 -6.35 2.45 -2.57
CA HIS A 11 -5.53 3.00 -1.49
C HIS A 11 -6.39 3.55 -0.35
N ILE A 12 -7.44 4.33 -0.67
CA ILE A 12 -8.41 4.83 0.32
C ILE A 12 -9.07 3.68 1.08
N ILE A 13 -9.43 2.58 0.40
CA ILE A 13 -9.97 1.39 1.06
C ILE A 13 -8.94 0.79 2.05
N VAL A 14 -7.66 0.72 1.67
CA VAL A 14 -6.61 0.21 2.57
C VAL A 14 -6.36 1.16 3.74
N ILE A 15 -6.42 2.48 3.54
CA ILE A 15 -6.38 3.48 4.62
C ILE A 15 -7.47 3.18 5.65
N ILE A 16 -8.73 3.10 5.20
CA ILE A 16 -9.88 2.85 6.08
C ILE A 16 -9.74 1.53 6.81
N ALA A 17 -9.36 0.46 6.11
CA ALA A 17 -9.19 -0.86 6.72
C ALA A 17 -8.06 -0.90 7.74
N THR A 18 -6.93 -0.25 7.44
CA THR A 18 -5.78 -0.21 8.36
C THR A 18 -6.09 0.65 9.58
N PHE A 19 -6.81 1.76 9.39
CA PHE A 19 -7.29 2.59 10.48
C PHE A 19 -8.24 1.82 11.40
N ALA A 20 -9.24 1.13 10.84
CA ALA A 20 -10.15 0.29 11.60
C ALA A 20 -9.41 -0.82 12.36
N LEU A 21 -8.48 -1.50 11.69
CA LEU A 21 -7.64 -2.53 12.32
C LEU A 21 -6.87 -1.98 13.51
N SER A 22 -6.14 -0.88 13.31
CA SER A 22 -5.38 -0.21 14.38
C SER A 22 -6.29 0.24 15.52
N TYR A 23 -7.46 0.80 15.21
CA TYR A 23 -8.45 1.19 16.21
C TYR A 23 -8.87 0.00 17.09
N PHE A 24 -9.28 -1.12 16.49
CA PHE A 24 -9.68 -2.32 17.23
C PHE A 24 -8.55 -2.90 18.09
N ILE A 25 -7.31 -2.90 17.59
CA ILE A 25 -6.14 -3.36 18.36
C ILE A 25 -5.93 -2.51 19.61
N ASN A 26 -6.16 -1.20 19.50
CA ASN A 26 -5.94 -0.25 20.58
C ASN A 26 -7.11 -0.15 21.58
N LEU A 27 -8.23 -0.84 21.36
CA LEU A 27 -9.38 -0.84 22.29
C LEU A 27 -9.12 -1.64 23.58
N SER A 28 -8.20 -2.61 23.55
CA SER A 28 -7.89 -3.48 24.68
C SER A 28 -6.40 -3.49 24.94
N GLU A 29 -5.99 -3.28 26.21
CA GLU A 29 -4.58 -3.31 26.59
C GLU A 29 -3.96 -4.68 26.36
N ASP A 30 -4.69 -5.76 26.62
CA ASP A 30 -4.22 -7.13 26.41
C ASP A 30 -3.93 -7.40 24.93
N VAL A 31 -4.86 -6.99 24.04
CA VAL A 31 -4.70 -7.12 22.59
C VAL A 31 -3.53 -6.27 22.10
N ARG A 32 -3.43 -5.03 22.58
CA ARG A 32 -2.33 -4.11 22.27
C ARG A 32 -0.98 -4.70 22.68
N ASN A 33 -0.88 -5.22 23.90
CA ASN A 33 0.35 -5.82 24.43
C ASN A 33 0.71 -7.11 23.71
N LEU A 34 -0.28 -7.94 23.35
CA LEU A 34 -0.05 -9.14 22.55
C LEU A 34 0.49 -8.79 21.16
N ILE A 35 -0.17 -7.88 20.47
CA ILE A 35 0.13 -7.56 19.07
C ILE A 35 1.41 -6.74 18.95
N TYR A 36 1.52 -5.65 19.71
CA TYR A 36 2.70 -4.79 19.67
C TYR A 36 3.83 -5.34 20.52
N GLY A 37 3.61 -6.18 21.53
CA GLY A 37 4.70 -6.81 22.29
C GLY A 37 5.39 -7.95 21.55
N ASN A 38 4.77 -8.53 20.52
CA ASN A 38 5.27 -9.74 19.87
C ASN A 38 5.57 -9.53 18.38
N MET A 39 6.83 -9.77 17.99
CA MET A 39 7.32 -9.61 16.62
C MET A 39 6.52 -10.42 15.59
N VAL A 40 6.06 -11.63 15.94
CA VAL A 40 5.28 -12.49 15.03
C VAL A 40 3.96 -11.83 14.66
N PHE A 41 3.22 -11.30 15.64
CA PHE A 41 1.96 -10.61 15.39
C PHE A 41 2.15 -9.31 14.58
N ARG A 42 3.22 -8.55 14.85
CA ARG A 42 3.57 -7.39 14.03
C ARG A 42 3.79 -7.76 12.56
N ILE A 43 4.55 -8.84 12.30
CA ILE A 43 4.80 -9.34 10.94
C ILE A 43 3.50 -9.79 10.27
N ILE A 44 2.62 -10.49 10.99
CA ILE A 44 1.31 -10.91 10.46
C ILE A 44 0.50 -9.71 9.98
N ILE A 45 0.47 -8.63 10.78
CA ILE A 45 -0.26 -7.41 10.40
C ILE A 45 0.36 -6.72 9.18
N VAL A 46 1.70 -6.63 9.14
CA VAL A 46 2.40 -6.08 7.97
C VAL A 46 2.04 -6.89 6.72
N ILE A 47 2.09 -8.22 6.79
CA ILE A 47 1.71 -9.10 5.67
C ILE A 47 0.24 -8.88 5.30
N LEU A 48 -0.66 -8.75 6.27
CA LEU A 48 -2.08 -8.50 6.03
C LEU A 48 -2.29 -7.22 5.22
N ILE A 49 -1.67 -6.10 5.63
CA ILE A 49 -1.80 -4.80 4.93
C ILE A 49 -1.22 -4.90 3.51
N LEU A 50 -0.02 -5.46 3.35
CA LEU A 50 0.61 -5.65 2.04
C LEU A 50 -0.23 -6.58 1.15
N TYR A 51 -0.84 -7.60 1.73
CA TYR A 51 -1.71 -8.53 1.02
C TYR A 51 -3.02 -7.88 0.57
N MET A 52 -3.58 -6.94 1.34
CA MET A 52 -4.73 -6.15 0.91
C MET A 52 -4.43 -5.34 -0.35
N TYR A 53 -3.30 -4.62 -0.37
CA TYR A 53 -2.82 -3.94 -1.59
C TYR A 53 -2.67 -4.93 -2.75
N PHE A 54 -2.09 -6.10 -2.48
CA PHE A 54 -1.90 -7.12 -3.51
C PHE A 54 -3.23 -7.64 -4.07
N LEU A 55 -4.21 -7.91 -3.23
CA LEU A 55 -5.55 -8.36 -3.62
C LEU A 55 -6.28 -7.32 -4.45
N LEU A 56 -6.29 -6.06 -4.00
CA LEU A 56 -6.95 -4.96 -4.72
C LEU A 56 -6.26 -4.67 -6.05
N GLY A 57 -4.93 -4.84 -6.14
CA GLY A 57 -4.20 -4.77 -7.40
C GLY A 57 -4.72 -5.76 -8.46
N LYS A 58 -5.30 -6.89 -8.06
CA LYS A 58 -5.97 -7.83 -8.99
C LYS A 58 -7.25 -7.25 -9.58
N GLY A 59 -7.84 -6.20 -9.02
CA GLY A 59 -9.00 -5.48 -9.58
C GLY A 59 -8.65 -4.50 -10.71
N MET A 60 -7.37 -4.22 -10.95
CA MET A 60 -6.93 -3.24 -11.95
C MET A 60 -7.11 -3.74 -13.39
N THR A 61 -7.14 -2.84 -14.37
CA THR A 61 -7.29 -3.19 -15.79
C THR A 61 -6.00 -3.80 -16.33
N LYS A 62 -6.10 -4.90 -17.10
CA LYS A 62 -4.95 -5.58 -17.74
C LYS A 62 -4.85 -5.33 -19.26
N ARG A 63 -5.68 -4.42 -19.78
CA ARG A 63 -5.74 -4.07 -21.21
C ARG A 63 -4.58 -3.18 -21.66
N ARG A 64 -3.91 -2.49 -20.73
CA ARG A 64 -2.85 -1.51 -21.03
C ARG A 64 -1.47 -2.17 -21.17
N PRO A 65 -0.54 -1.58 -21.94
CA PRO A 65 0.82 -2.09 -22.05
C PRO A 65 1.53 -2.12 -20.68
N PRO A 66 2.47 -3.05 -20.45
CA PRO A 66 3.15 -3.20 -19.15
C PRO A 66 3.90 -1.96 -18.66
N ILE A 67 4.37 -1.11 -19.57
CA ILE A 67 5.13 0.10 -19.22
C ILE A 67 4.24 1.15 -18.53
N GLU A 68 2.95 1.22 -18.91
CA GLU A 68 1.96 2.07 -18.24
C GLU A 68 1.53 1.51 -16.88
N ASP A 69 1.85 0.24 -16.57
CA ASP A 69 1.59 -0.31 -15.24
C ASP A 69 2.63 0.16 -14.21
N ILE A 70 3.85 0.54 -14.63
CA ILE A 70 4.83 1.18 -13.74
C ILE A 70 4.25 2.49 -13.20
N LEU A 71 3.45 3.17 -14.01
CA LEU A 71 2.74 4.39 -13.63
C LEU A 71 1.50 4.12 -12.75
N THR A 72 1.10 2.86 -12.58
CA THR A 72 -0.08 2.47 -11.80
C THR A 72 0.23 2.57 -10.30
N GLY A 73 -0.10 3.74 -9.74
CA GLY A 73 0.25 4.10 -8.36
C GLY A 73 1.03 5.42 -8.27
N ASN A 74 1.44 6.00 -9.41
CA ASN A 74 2.14 7.29 -9.41
C ASN A 74 1.32 8.41 -8.79
N LEU A 75 -0.01 8.36 -8.91
CA LEU A 75 -0.85 9.34 -8.25
C LEU A 75 -0.75 9.23 -6.72
N ILE A 76 -0.66 8.01 -6.18
CA ILE A 76 -0.46 7.79 -4.74
C ILE A 76 0.94 8.26 -4.36
N ILE A 77 1.97 7.83 -5.08
CA ILE A 77 3.36 8.23 -4.84
C ILE A 77 3.48 9.75 -4.86
N PHE A 78 2.91 10.41 -5.87
CA PHE A 78 2.93 11.86 -6.01
C PHE A 78 2.24 12.56 -4.84
N ILE A 79 1.03 12.13 -4.46
CA ILE A 79 0.29 12.71 -3.33
C ILE A 79 1.05 12.48 -2.02
N SER A 80 1.63 11.30 -1.81
CA SER A 80 2.44 10.97 -0.64
C SER A 80 3.71 11.82 -0.56
N LEU A 81 4.46 11.95 -1.65
CA LEU A 81 5.67 12.79 -1.65
C LEU A 81 5.34 14.27 -1.49
N LEU A 82 4.24 14.73 -2.09
CA LEU A 82 3.75 16.09 -1.92
C LEU A 82 3.34 16.35 -0.46
N SER A 83 2.64 15.42 0.17
CA SER A 83 2.22 15.55 1.57
C SER A 83 3.41 15.52 2.54
N ILE A 84 4.40 14.66 2.29
CA ILE A 84 5.69 14.67 3.01
C ILE A 84 6.36 16.04 2.85
N GLY A 85 6.44 16.57 1.63
CA GLY A 85 7.06 17.87 1.36
C GLY A 85 6.39 19.01 2.11
N VAL A 86 5.05 19.06 2.12
CA VAL A 86 4.28 20.06 2.89
C VAL A 86 4.54 19.92 4.39
N ALA A 87 4.49 18.70 4.92
CA ALA A 87 4.72 18.44 6.33
C ALA A 87 6.16 18.79 6.75
N PHE A 88 7.15 18.43 5.94
CA PHE A 88 8.56 18.74 6.17
C PHE A 88 8.83 20.25 6.15
N LEU A 89 8.28 20.99 5.18
CA LEU A 89 8.45 22.44 5.10
C LEU A 89 7.76 23.18 6.26
N GLY A 90 6.60 22.68 6.70
CA GLY A 90 5.84 23.27 7.80
C GLY A 90 6.46 23.02 9.18
N LEU A 91 7.00 21.82 9.42
CA LEU A 91 7.55 21.43 10.73
C LEU A 91 9.07 21.59 10.84
N ARG A 92 9.80 21.55 9.72
CA ARG A 92 11.26 21.64 9.63
C ARG A 92 11.93 20.61 10.57
N GLU A 93 12.75 21.06 11.51
CA GLU A 93 13.47 20.23 12.48
C GLU A 93 12.52 19.39 13.35
N LYS A 94 11.30 19.86 13.58
CA LYS A 94 10.29 19.17 14.40
C LYS A 94 9.56 18.05 13.67
N PHE A 95 9.88 17.77 12.40
CA PHE A 95 9.13 16.81 11.58
C PHE A 95 9.10 15.40 12.20
N LEU A 96 10.22 14.92 12.74
CA LEU A 96 10.31 13.59 13.35
C LEU A 96 9.88 13.58 14.82
N GLU A 97 9.88 14.73 15.49
CA GLU A 97 9.56 14.88 16.91
C GLU A 97 8.04 14.89 17.18
N VAL A 98 7.26 15.40 16.22
CA VAL A 98 5.82 15.57 16.35
C VAL A 98 5.12 14.26 16.05
N GLY A 99 4.23 13.78 16.93
CA GLY A 99 3.50 12.53 16.72
C GLY A 99 2.44 12.61 15.61
N PRO A 100 1.84 11.46 15.23
CA PRO A 100 0.75 11.43 14.26
C PRO A 100 -0.44 12.29 14.72
N GLY A 101 -0.87 13.25 13.90
CA GLY A 101 -2.03 14.11 14.19
C GLY A 101 -1.77 15.29 15.13
N ASP A 102 -0.56 15.43 15.67
CA ASP A 102 -0.20 16.50 16.61
C ASP A 102 0.01 17.86 15.92
N SER A 103 0.06 17.90 14.59
CA SER A 103 0.24 19.12 13.80
C SER A 103 -0.63 19.14 12.54
N TYR A 104 -1.24 20.30 12.28
CA TYR A 104 -1.99 20.55 11.05
C TYR A 104 -1.15 20.38 9.78
N TYR A 105 0.16 20.67 9.84
CA TYR A 105 1.06 20.49 8.70
C TYR A 105 1.30 19.00 8.38
N ARG A 106 1.19 18.12 9.37
CA ARG A 106 1.44 16.68 9.23
C ARG A 106 0.16 15.88 8.96
N PHE A 107 -0.99 16.41 9.38
CA PHE A 107 -2.28 15.72 9.37
C PHE A 107 -2.60 15.01 8.04
N PHE A 108 -2.47 15.70 6.91
CA PHE A 108 -2.80 15.10 5.60
C PHE A 108 -1.85 13.95 5.24
N MET A 109 -0.56 14.07 5.56
CA MET A 109 0.42 13.00 5.38
C MET A 109 0.07 11.81 6.28
N ASP A 110 -0.21 12.06 7.56
CA ASP A 110 -0.53 11.00 8.54
C ASP A 110 -1.77 10.21 8.16
N MET A 111 -2.79 10.86 7.59
CA MET A 111 -3.99 10.18 7.09
C MET A 111 -3.74 9.44 5.78
N PHE A 112 -3.14 10.12 4.79
CA PHE A 112 -3.00 9.56 3.44
C PHE A 112 -1.99 8.40 3.40
N MET A 113 -0.94 8.49 4.20
CA MET A 113 0.10 7.47 4.33
C MET A 113 -0.12 6.57 5.55
N TYR A 114 -1.32 6.54 6.13
CA TYR A 114 -1.57 5.80 7.36
C TYR A 114 -1.15 4.33 7.28
N PRO A 115 -1.46 3.56 6.22
CA PRO A 115 -1.01 2.17 6.10
C PRO A 115 0.51 2.03 6.13
N GLU A 116 1.20 2.89 5.40
CA GLU A 116 2.66 2.90 5.28
C GLU A 116 3.33 3.27 6.61
N LEU A 117 2.87 4.35 7.24
CA LEU A 117 3.38 4.82 8.53
C LEU A 117 3.11 3.80 9.63
N TYR A 118 1.95 3.12 9.59
CA TYR A 118 1.62 2.07 10.54
C TYR A 118 2.51 0.83 10.36
N ILE A 119 2.81 0.44 9.11
CA ILE A 119 3.81 -0.60 8.82
C ILE A 119 5.16 -0.19 9.41
N LEU A 120 5.64 1.03 9.12
CA LEU A 120 6.92 1.54 9.64
C LEU A 120 6.98 1.52 11.17
N LYS A 121 5.87 1.88 11.84
CA LYS A 121 5.75 1.82 13.29
C LYS A 121 5.87 0.39 13.82
N LEU A 122 5.24 -0.58 13.17
CA LEU A 122 5.31 -1.99 13.56
C LEU A 122 6.73 -2.58 13.40
N ILE A 123 7.44 -2.18 12.35
CA ILE A 123 8.81 -2.66 12.07
C ILE A 123 9.90 -1.85 12.77
N GLY A 124 9.57 -0.74 13.44
CA GLY A 124 10.52 0.10 14.18
C GLY A 124 11.33 1.07 13.31
N PHE A 125 10.84 1.42 12.12
CA PHE A 125 11.50 2.34 11.18
C PHE A 125 10.77 3.68 11.01
N TYR A 126 9.77 3.97 11.83
CA TYR A 126 8.96 5.20 11.74
C TYR A 126 9.77 6.49 11.99
N GLU A 127 10.86 6.40 12.73
CA GLU A 127 11.71 7.54 13.11
C GLU A 127 12.67 7.99 12.00
N TYR A 128 12.75 7.25 10.88
CA TYR A 128 13.67 7.56 9.79
C TYR A 128 12.93 8.23 8.62
N LEU A 129 13.34 9.45 8.28
CA LEU A 129 12.75 10.20 7.16
C LEU A 129 12.89 9.44 5.83
N GLU A 130 14.03 8.78 5.62
CA GLU A 130 14.31 7.98 4.43
C GLU A 130 13.34 6.80 4.33
N ALA A 131 12.99 6.18 5.47
CA ALA A 131 12.01 5.11 5.49
C ALA A 131 10.60 5.62 5.18
N ILE A 132 10.22 6.79 5.70
CA ILE A 132 8.94 7.45 5.37
C ILE A 132 8.86 7.73 3.87
N ILE A 133 9.91 8.32 3.28
CA ILE A 133 9.96 8.61 1.84
C ILE A 133 9.91 7.32 1.02
N ALA A 134 10.71 6.31 1.38
CA ALA A 134 10.71 5.02 0.69
C ALA A 134 9.34 4.32 0.77
N SER A 135 8.64 4.46 1.89
CA SER A 135 7.33 3.85 2.09
C SER A 135 6.26 4.36 1.13
N ALA A 136 6.36 5.61 0.65
CA ALA A 136 5.45 6.18 -0.35
C ALA A 136 5.36 5.37 -1.65
N PHE A 137 6.39 4.59 -1.98
CA PHE A 137 6.46 3.76 -3.18
C PHE A 137 5.80 2.39 -3.01
N VAL A 138 5.53 1.97 -1.78
CA VAL A 138 5.05 0.62 -1.44
C VAL A 138 3.74 0.26 -2.16
N PRO A 139 2.67 1.08 -2.14
CA PRO A 139 1.44 0.75 -2.85
C PRO A 139 1.65 0.56 -4.35
N GLY A 140 2.43 1.44 -4.98
CA GLY A 140 2.73 1.39 -6.41
C GLY A 140 3.47 0.12 -6.80
N ILE A 141 4.50 -0.25 -6.03
CA ILE A 141 5.27 -1.48 -6.25
C ILE A 141 4.37 -2.72 -6.11
N ILE A 142 3.54 -2.78 -5.07
CA ILE A 142 2.65 -3.94 -4.85
C ILE A 142 1.61 -4.07 -5.96
N TYR A 143 1.00 -2.95 -6.39
CA TYR A 143 0.05 -2.95 -7.49
C TYR A 143 0.68 -3.42 -8.79
N PHE A 144 1.88 -2.95 -9.11
CA PHE A 144 2.65 -3.42 -10.26
C PHE A 144 2.88 -4.93 -10.24
N LEU A 145 3.34 -5.47 -9.09
CA LEU A 145 3.56 -6.91 -8.92
C LEU A 145 2.26 -7.72 -9.07
N SER A 146 1.15 -7.23 -8.51
CA SER A 146 -0.15 -7.87 -8.59
C SER A 146 -0.69 -7.93 -10.02
N ILE A 147 -0.56 -6.84 -10.78
CA ILE A 147 -0.94 -6.80 -12.21
C ILE A 147 -0.08 -7.77 -13.01
N LYS A 148 1.24 -7.75 -12.81
CA LYS A 148 2.20 -8.63 -13.51
C LYS A 148 1.86 -10.10 -13.31
N LYS A 149 1.60 -10.52 -12.06
CA LYS A 149 1.16 -11.90 -11.74
C LYS A 149 -0.16 -12.23 -12.43
N SER A 150 -1.14 -11.34 -12.35
CA SER A 150 -2.46 -11.54 -12.95
C SER A 150 -2.38 -11.73 -14.47
N ARG A 151 -1.53 -10.95 -15.16
CA ARG A 151 -1.30 -11.09 -16.61
C ARG A 151 -0.64 -12.40 -16.98
N ALA A 152 0.35 -12.86 -16.19
CA ALA A 152 1.00 -14.14 -16.42
C ALA A 152 0.00 -15.31 -16.37
N VAL A 153 -0.92 -15.28 -15.40
CA VAL A 153 -2.00 -16.27 -15.28
C VAL A 153 -2.93 -16.25 -16.51
N ILE A 154 -3.36 -15.07 -16.95
CA ILE A 154 -4.23 -14.93 -18.15
C ILE A 154 -3.52 -15.46 -19.41
N LYS A 155 -2.24 -15.11 -19.61
CA LYS A 155 -1.45 -15.59 -20.75
C LYS A 155 -1.31 -17.12 -20.71
N ARG A 156 -1.09 -17.72 -19.54
CA ARG A 156 -1.01 -19.17 -19.37
C ARG A 156 -2.33 -19.85 -19.74
N LYS A 157 -3.47 -19.34 -19.26
CA LYS A 157 -4.81 -19.88 -19.60
C LYS A 157 -5.07 -19.85 -21.11
N LYS A 158 -4.86 -18.70 -21.76
CA LYS A 158 -5.04 -18.56 -23.22
C LYS A 158 -4.14 -19.50 -24.03
N ARG A 159 -2.91 -19.77 -23.57
CA ARG A 159 -2.01 -20.74 -24.22
C ARG A 159 -2.55 -22.17 -24.14
N ILE A 160 -3.11 -22.56 -22.99
CA ILE A 160 -3.69 -23.90 -22.79
C ILE A 160 -4.95 -24.06 -23.64
N GLU A 161 -5.84 -23.06 -23.65
CA GLU A 161 -7.06 -23.06 -24.47
C GLU A 161 -6.75 -23.20 -25.96
N ARG A 162 -5.77 -22.44 -26.48
CA ARG A 162 -5.31 -22.55 -27.88
C ARG A 162 -4.74 -23.93 -28.20
N LYS A 163 -4.04 -24.56 -27.25
CA LYS A 163 -3.55 -25.94 -27.44
C LYS A 163 -4.69 -26.95 -27.51
N ARG A 164 -5.73 -26.79 -26.68
CA ARG A 164 -6.92 -27.66 -26.69
C ARG A 164 -7.71 -27.53 -27.99
N MET A 165 -7.95 -26.31 -28.46
CA MET A 165 -8.65 -26.09 -29.74
C MET A 165 -7.93 -26.77 -30.92
N ARG A 166 -6.60 -26.65 -30.99
CA ARG A 166 -5.78 -27.31 -32.03
C ARG A 166 -5.77 -28.84 -31.97
N ILE A 167 -6.05 -29.43 -30.82
CA ILE A 167 -6.17 -30.89 -30.69
C ILE A 167 -7.54 -31.34 -31.19
N ASN A 168 -8.60 -30.58 -30.93
CA ASN A 168 -9.95 -30.91 -31.38
C ASN A 168 -10.18 -30.66 -32.89
N GLU A 169 -9.31 -29.87 -33.55
CA GLU A 169 -9.33 -29.61 -35.00
C GLU A 169 -8.57 -30.68 -35.83
N LYS A 170 -7.89 -31.63 -35.17
CA LYS A 170 -7.17 -32.74 -35.80
C LYS A 170 -7.91 -34.05 -35.59
#